data_AF-H3KG34-F1
#
_entry.id   AF-H3KG34-F1
#
_cell.length_a   1.000
_cell.length_b   1.000
_cell.length_c   1.000
_cell.angle_alpha   90.00
_cell.angle_beta   90.00
_cell.angle_gamma   90.00
#
_symmetry.space_group_name_H-M   'P 1'
#
loop_
_entity.id
_entity.type
_entity.pdbx_description
1 polymer ?
#
loop_
_entity_poly.entity_id
_entity_poly.type
_entity_poly.pdbx_seq_one_letter_code
_entity_poly.pdbx_strand_id
1 'polypeptide(L)'
;ALYDGGFTSAGDKKRFTEIRRATPEQLAASAPRIVFDDERFTEMLFRFRARSWPETLTADEQDAWRRHCAARLLEGAAGSLTVDRYFEEIDELQAEGDMEDERRQMIFEALYDWGERVGAACS
;
A
#
# COMPACT_ATOMS: atom_id res chain seq x y z
N ALA A 1 11.36 6.49 7.70
CA ALA A 1 11.64 6.98 6.33
C ALA A 1 12.82 6.23 5.70
N LEU A 2 13.01 6.28 4.38
CA LEU A 2 14.08 5.55 3.64
C LEU A 2 15.49 5.99 4.06
N TYR A 3 15.67 7.26 4.42
CA TYR A 3 16.95 7.83 4.86
C TYR A 3 17.07 7.95 6.39
N ASP A 4 16.06 7.48 7.11
CA ASP A 4 16.13 7.38 8.56
C ASP A 4 16.97 6.14 8.95
N GLY A 5 17.51 6.09 10.16
CA GLY A 5 18.06 4.85 10.74
C GLY A 5 19.33 4.27 10.07
N GLY A 6 19.99 5.02 9.18
CA GLY A 6 21.25 4.59 8.55
C GLY A 6 21.10 3.49 7.51
N PHE A 7 22.23 2.91 7.09
CA PHE A 7 22.26 1.86 6.08
C PHE A 7 21.91 0.49 6.68
N THR A 8 21.21 -0.33 5.89
CA THR A 8 20.87 -1.72 6.23
C THR A 8 22.10 -2.53 6.66
N SER A 9 21.98 -3.24 7.78
CA SER A 9 23.03 -4.12 8.29
C SER A 9 23.36 -5.26 7.31
N ALA A 10 24.53 -5.88 7.46
CA ALA A 10 24.87 -7.07 6.67
C ALA A 10 23.94 -8.26 6.97
N GLY A 11 23.42 -8.37 8.20
CA GLY A 11 22.46 -9.38 8.60
C GLY A 11 21.12 -9.20 7.89
N ASP A 12 20.57 -7.99 7.94
CA ASP A 12 19.31 -7.65 7.27
C ASP A 12 19.40 -7.80 5.75
N LYS A 13 20.55 -7.47 5.14
CA LYS A 13 20.79 -7.71 3.70
C LYS A 13 20.71 -9.20 3.32
N LYS A 14 21.20 -10.10 4.18
CA LYS A 14 21.08 -11.55 3.96
C LYS A 14 19.62 -11.99 4.06
N ARG A 15 18.90 -11.54 5.10
CA ARG A 15 17.45 -11.80 5.28
C ARG A 15 16.64 -11.34 4.07
N PHE A 16 16.92 -10.16 3.52
CA PHE A 16 16.25 -9.68 2.29
C PHE A 16 16.49 -10.59 1.09
N THR A 17 17.68 -11.17 0.98
CA THR A 17 18.00 -12.11 -0.11
C THR A 17 17.21 -13.40 0.03
N GLU A 18 17.03 -13.90 1.24
CA GLU A 18 16.21 -15.07 1.54
C GLU A 18 14.72 -14.80 1.27
N ILE A 19 14.21 -13.67 1.74
CA ILE A 19 12.81 -13.24 1.52
C ILE A 19 12.47 -13.16 0.04
N ARG A 20 13.36 -12.59 -0.79
CA ARG A 20 13.13 -12.47 -2.24
C ARG A 20 13.15 -13.81 -2.99
N ARG A 21 13.74 -14.85 -2.39
CA ARG A 21 13.82 -16.19 -2.98
C ARG A 21 12.70 -17.11 -2.52
N ALA A 22 12.04 -16.79 -1.40
CA ALA A 22 10.95 -17.56 -0.87
C ALA A 22 9.70 -17.46 -1.75
N THR A 23 8.94 -18.56 -1.84
CA THR A 23 7.56 -18.48 -2.38
C THR A 23 6.65 -17.73 -1.41
N PRO A 24 5.47 -17.27 -1.85
CA PRO A 24 4.52 -16.59 -0.96
C PRO A 24 4.15 -17.42 0.28
N GLU A 25 3.95 -18.72 0.12
CA GLU A 25 3.58 -19.65 1.19
C GLU A 25 4.74 -19.85 2.17
N GLN A 26 5.96 -20.02 1.65
CA GLN A 26 7.18 -20.13 2.46
C GLN A 26 7.42 -18.83 3.24
N LEU A 27 7.19 -17.68 2.60
CA LEU A 27 7.35 -16.39 3.22
C LEU A 27 6.30 -16.17 4.32
N ALA A 28 5.04 -16.53 4.08
CA ALA A 28 4.00 -16.44 5.11
C ALA A 28 4.28 -17.34 6.33
N ALA A 29 4.78 -18.56 6.11
CA ALA A 29 5.12 -19.48 7.20
C ALA A 29 6.38 -19.07 7.99
N SER A 30 7.30 -18.33 7.36
CA SER A 30 8.57 -17.92 7.96
C SER A 30 8.53 -16.50 8.53
N ALA A 31 7.70 -15.60 8.00
CA ALA A 31 7.65 -14.19 8.37
C ALA A 31 7.56 -13.93 9.89
N PRO A 32 6.73 -14.63 10.68
CA PRO A 32 6.66 -14.42 12.13
C PRO A 32 7.96 -14.73 12.89
N ARG A 33 8.88 -15.48 12.26
CA ARG A 33 10.16 -15.91 12.84
C ARG A 33 11.34 -15.06 12.36
N ILE A 34 11.14 -14.18 11.38
CA ILE A 34 12.19 -13.31 10.87
C ILE A 34 12.35 -12.15 11.84
N VAL A 35 13.51 -12.10 12.51
CA VAL A 35 13.90 -11.00 13.39
C VAL A 35 14.92 -10.16 12.65
N PHE A 36 14.61 -8.89 12.40
CA PHE A 36 15.52 -7.92 11.80
C PHE A 36 16.33 -7.19 12.87
N ASP A 37 17.50 -6.68 12.49
CA ASP A 37 18.29 -5.82 13.38
C ASP A 37 17.65 -4.41 13.42
N ASP A 38 17.06 -3.99 12.30
CA ASP A 38 16.26 -2.77 12.18
C ASP A 38 14.76 -3.08 12.21
N GLU A 39 14.09 -2.62 13.27
CA GLU A 39 12.66 -2.86 13.53
C GLU A 39 11.74 -2.37 12.40
N ARG A 40 12.18 -1.39 11.59
CA ARG A 40 11.39 -0.87 10.47
C ARG A 40 11.12 -1.93 9.41
N PHE A 41 12.01 -2.93 9.29
CA PHE A 41 11.87 -3.99 8.30
C PHE A 41 10.80 -5.01 8.66
N THR A 42 10.47 -5.17 9.94
CA THR A 42 9.34 -6.01 10.38
C THR A 42 8.03 -5.48 9.80
N GLU A 43 7.76 -4.19 10.00
CA GLU A 43 6.59 -3.52 9.43
C GLU A 43 6.64 -3.52 7.90
N MET A 44 7.82 -3.29 7.30
CA MET A 44 7.97 -3.29 5.85
C MET A 44 7.69 -4.68 5.24
N LEU A 45 8.11 -5.76 5.89
CA LEU A 45 7.84 -7.13 5.46
C LEU A 45 6.34 -7.45 5.52
N PHE A 46 5.66 -7.05 6.58
CA PHE A 46 4.20 -7.19 6.69
C PHE A 46 3.50 -6.48 5.53
N ARG A 47 3.82 -5.20 5.30
CA ARG A 47 3.22 -4.42 4.20
C ARG A 47 3.57 -4.95 2.82
N PHE A 48 4.77 -5.53 2.65
CA PHE A 48 5.17 -6.18 1.40
C PHE A 48 4.29 -7.39 1.12
N ARG A 49 4.13 -8.30 2.09
CA ARG A 49 3.24 -9.45 1.97
C ARG A 49 1.80 -9.03 1.70
N ALA A 50 1.28 -8.07 2.46
CA ALA A 50 -0.11 -7.63 2.34
C ALA A 50 -0.46 -7.02 0.97
N ARG A 51 0.49 -6.35 0.33
CA ARG A 51 0.30 -5.79 -1.02
C ARG A 51 0.49 -6.81 -2.13
N SER A 52 1.40 -7.77 -1.95
CA SER A 52 1.76 -8.72 -3.00
C SER A 52 0.91 -9.99 -2.99
N TRP A 53 0.59 -10.51 -1.81
CA TRP A 53 -0.10 -11.79 -1.61
C TRP A 53 -1.06 -11.70 -0.41
N PRO A 54 -2.10 -10.85 -0.47
CA PRO A 54 -3.07 -10.67 0.61
C PRO A 54 -3.75 -11.98 1.03
N GLU A 55 -3.88 -12.95 0.14
CA GLU A 55 -4.41 -14.29 0.38
C GLU A 55 -3.57 -15.12 1.38
N THR A 56 -2.31 -14.76 1.57
CA THR A 56 -1.40 -15.43 2.51
C THR A 56 -1.43 -14.86 3.92
N LEU A 57 -2.24 -13.81 4.14
CA LEU A 57 -2.40 -13.20 5.45
C LEU A 57 -3.37 -14.00 6.31
N THR A 58 -3.09 -14.09 7.61
CA THR A 58 -4.06 -14.60 8.59
C THR A 58 -5.24 -13.64 8.75
N ALA A 59 -6.33 -14.08 9.41
CA ALA A 59 -7.49 -13.21 9.66
C ALA A 59 -7.10 -11.93 10.45
N ASP A 60 -6.25 -12.06 11.47
CA ASP A 60 -5.78 -10.93 12.27
C ASP A 60 -4.89 -9.98 11.45
N GLU A 61 -4.05 -10.54 10.58
CA GLU A 61 -3.21 -9.77 9.65
C GLU A 61 -4.06 -9.03 8.60
N GLN A 62 -5.10 -9.66 8.07
CA GLN A 62 -6.06 -9.03 7.15
C GLN A 62 -6.79 -7.88 7.84
N ASP A 63 -7.21 -8.06 9.09
CA ASP A 63 -7.86 -7.00 9.85
C ASP A 63 -6.91 -5.82 10.13
N ALA A 64 -5.67 -6.11 10.52
CA ALA A 64 -4.63 -5.10 10.70
C ALA A 64 -4.33 -4.36 9.39
N TRP A 65 -4.32 -5.07 8.26
CA TRP A 65 -4.12 -4.48 6.94
C TRP A 65 -5.29 -3.58 6.53
N ARG A 66 -6.54 -4.01 6.74
CA ARG A 66 -7.72 -3.17 6.49
C ARG A 66 -7.70 -1.89 7.30
N ARG A 67 -7.37 -1.98 8.60
CA ARG A 67 -7.20 -0.79 9.46
C ARG A 67 -6.10 0.14 8.96
N HIS A 68 -4.97 -0.42 8.49
CA HIS A 68 -3.91 0.37 7.89
C HIS A 68 -4.37 1.09 6.61
N CYS A 69 -5.10 0.40 5.74
CA CYS A 69 -5.67 0.97 4.52
C CYS A 69 -6.67 2.08 4.84
N ALA A 70 -7.61 1.87 5.76
CA ALA A 70 -8.59 2.87 6.19
C ALA A 70 -7.90 4.13 6.75
N ALA A 71 -6.94 3.97 7.67
CA ALA A 71 -6.19 5.08 8.24
C ALA A 71 -5.47 5.91 7.15
N ARG A 72 -4.95 5.25 6.11
CA ARG A 72 -4.28 5.93 4.99
C ARG A 72 -5.26 6.58 4.03
N LEU A 73 -6.26 5.84 3.56
CA LEU A 73 -7.07 6.22 2.40
C LEU A 73 -8.34 6.98 2.78
N LEU A 74 -8.80 6.86 4.03
CA LEU A 74 -9.99 7.56 4.53
C LEU A 74 -9.60 8.66 5.52
N GLU A 75 -8.64 8.40 6.41
CA GLU A 75 -8.27 9.34 7.49
C GLU A 75 -7.03 10.21 7.16
N GLY A 76 -6.31 9.93 6.07
CA GLY A 76 -5.18 10.74 5.62
C GLY A 76 -3.89 10.54 6.42
N ALA A 77 -3.78 9.45 7.20
CA ALA A 77 -2.63 9.19 8.07
C ALA A 77 -1.30 9.25 7.32
N ALA A 78 -0.27 9.80 7.96
CA ALA A 78 1.05 10.03 7.36
C ALA A 78 1.01 10.85 6.06
N GLY A 79 0.14 11.87 6.00
CA GLY A 79 0.04 12.81 4.87
C GLY A 79 -0.43 12.14 3.58
N SER A 80 -1.32 11.15 3.70
CA SER A 80 -1.87 10.43 2.56
C SER A 80 -2.95 11.24 1.87
N LEU A 81 -3.06 11.12 0.54
CA LEU A 81 -4.24 11.56 -0.17
C LEU A 81 -5.43 10.67 0.23
N THR A 82 -6.51 11.27 0.72
CA THR A 82 -7.75 10.55 1.03
C THR A 82 -8.58 10.37 -0.22
N VAL A 83 -9.49 9.40 -0.22
CA VAL A 83 -10.42 9.15 -1.32
C VAL A 83 -11.30 10.39 -1.58
N ASP A 84 -11.75 11.06 -0.53
CA ASP A 84 -12.53 12.32 -0.67
C ASP A 84 -11.71 13.40 -1.39
N ARG A 85 -10.45 13.62 -0.96
CA ARG A 85 -9.57 14.61 -1.60
C ARG A 85 -9.19 14.23 -3.02
N TYR A 86 -9.05 12.93 -3.28
CA TYR A 86 -8.81 12.41 -4.61
C TYR A 86 -9.97 12.74 -5.58
N PHE A 87 -11.22 12.59 -5.15
CA PHE A 87 -12.37 12.97 -5.98
C PHE A 87 -12.48 14.49 -6.15
N GLU A 88 -12.25 15.27 -5.09
CA GLU A 88 -12.22 16.74 -5.18
C GLU A 88 -11.18 17.21 -6.22
N GLU A 89 -9.97 16.66 -6.22
CA GLU A 89 -8.93 17.00 -7.21
C GLU A 89 -9.35 16.63 -8.65
N ILE A 90 -10.06 15.51 -8.83
CA ILE A 90 -10.58 15.12 -10.15
C ILE A 90 -11.62 16.13 -10.65
N ASP A 91 -12.55 16.54 -9.78
CA ASP A 91 -13.59 17.51 -10.13
C ASP A 91 -13.02 18.88 -10.50
N GLU A 92 -12.03 19.36 -9.75
CA GLU A 92 -11.30 20.60 -10.05
C GLU A 92 -10.63 20.52 -11.42
N LEU A 93 -9.90 19.43 -11.70
CA LEU A 93 -9.21 19.24 -12.98
C LEU A 93 -10.16 19.08 -14.17
N GLN A 94 -11.33 18.48 -13.96
CA GLN A 94 -12.38 18.40 -14.97
C GLN A 94 -12.92 19.79 -15.30
N ALA A 95 -13.25 20.60 -14.30
CA ALA A 95 -13.81 21.93 -14.47
C ALA A 95 -12.85 22.91 -15.17
N GLU A 96 -11.54 22.76 -14.97
CA GLU A 96 -10.53 23.67 -15.52
C GLU A 96 -10.18 23.46 -16.99
N GLY A 97 -10.48 22.30 -17.58
CA GLY A 97 -9.96 21.98 -18.90
C GLY A 97 -10.99 21.63 -19.94
N ASP A 98 -10.48 21.25 -21.11
CA ASP A 98 -11.30 21.04 -22.29
C ASP A 98 -12.21 19.80 -22.13
N MET A 99 -13.52 20.03 -22.25
CA MET A 99 -14.53 18.99 -22.17
C MET A 99 -14.66 18.20 -23.47
N GLU A 100 -14.11 18.72 -24.57
CA GLU A 100 -14.11 18.06 -25.89
C GLU A 100 -12.92 17.09 -26.07
N ASP A 101 -11.95 17.09 -25.15
CA ASP A 101 -10.86 16.11 -25.15
C ASP A 101 -11.35 14.74 -24.65
N GLU A 102 -11.79 13.91 -25.58
CA GLU A 102 -12.29 12.55 -25.33
C GLU A 102 -11.31 11.68 -24.53
N ARG A 103 -10.01 11.80 -24.79
CA ARG A 103 -8.99 11.02 -24.06
C ARG A 103 -8.95 11.45 -22.60
N ARG A 104 -9.05 12.74 -22.34
CA ARG A 104 -9.07 13.31 -20.99
C ARG A 104 -10.29 12.82 -20.21
N GLN A 105 -11.46 12.82 -20.85
CA GLN A 105 -12.69 12.30 -20.25
C GLN A 105 -12.58 10.81 -19.90
N MET A 106 -12.04 9.99 -20.79
CA MET A 106 -11.81 8.55 -20.51
C MET A 106 -10.86 8.33 -19.32
N ILE A 107 -9.83 9.16 -19.17
CA ILE A 107 -8.92 9.06 -18.02
C ILE A 107 -9.66 9.40 -16.73
N PHE A 108 -10.46 10.46 -16.72
CA PHE A 108 -11.22 10.85 -15.54
C PHE A 108 -12.25 9.82 -15.12
N GLU A 109 -12.99 9.23 -16.08
CA GLU A 109 -13.90 8.11 -15.81
C GLU A 109 -13.14 6.92 -15.18
N ALA A 110 -11.99 6.55 -15.74
CA ALA A 110 -11.17 5.47 -15.19
C ALA A 110 -10.62 5.77 -13.78
N LEU A 111 -10.29 7.03 -13.49
CA LEU A 111 -9.87 7.49 -12.16
C LEU A 111 -11.04 7.43 -11.17
N TYR A 112 -12.23 7.85 -11.59
CA TYR A 112 -13.45 7.74 -10.79
C TYR A 112 -13.76 6.29 -10.41
N ASP A 113 -13.83 5.40 -11.41
CA ASP A 113 -14.05 3.96 -11.22
C ASP A 113 -13.01 3.34 -10.28
N TRP A 114 -11.75 3.79 -10.37
CA TRP A 114 -10.70 3.29 -9.49
C TRP A 114 -10.87 3.79 -8.06
N GLY A 115 -11.19 5.07 -7.87
CA GLY A 115 -11.45 5.67 -6.56
C GLY A 115 -12.59 4.96 -5.83
N GLU A 116 -13.70 4.67 -6.52
CA GLU A 116 -14.85 3.94 -5.94
C GLU A 116 -14.45 2.55 -5.47
N ARG A 117 -13.73 1.79 -6.31
CA ARG A 117 -13.24 0.45 -5.97
C ARG A 117 -12.31 0.46 -4.75
N VAL A 118 -11.43 1.46 -4.67
CA VAL A 118 -10.49 1.60 -3.55
C VAL A 118 -11.21 2.00 -2.26
N GLY A 119 -12.15 2.95 -2.33
CA GLY A 119 -12.97 3.35 -1.18
C GLY A 119 -13.79 2.20 -0.63
N ALA A 120 -14.43 1.42 -1.51
CA ALA A 120 -15.20 0.23 -1.13
C ALA A 120 -14.34 -0.87 -0.49
N ALA A 121 -13.08 -1.04 -0.92
CA ALA A 121 -12.18 -2.04 -0.36
C ALA A 121 -11.63 -1.67 1.03
N CYS A 122 -11.71 -0.39 1.42
CA CYS A 122 -11.14 0.12 2.66
C CYS A 122 -12.19 0.53 3.71
N SER A 123 -13.48 0.47 3.35
CA SER A 123 -14.64 0.66 4.24
C SER A 123 -15.09 -0.66 4.87
#